data_AF-A0A843EC25-F1
#
_entry.id   AF-A0A843EC25-F1
#
_cell.length_a   1.000
_cell.length_b   1.000
_cell.length_c   1.000
_cell.angle_alpha   90.00
_cell.angle_beta   90.00
_cell.angle_gamma   90.00
#
_symmetry.space_group_name_H-M   'P 1'
#
loop_
_entity.id
_entity.type
_entity.pdbx_description
1 polymer ?
#
loop_
_entity_poly.entity_id
_entity_poly.type
_entity_poly.pdbx_seq_one_letter_code
_entity_poly.pdbx_strand_id
1 'polypeptide(L)'
;DLVEIGIPFSDPVAEGPVIQEANIRALSNNTNTDDVFEAIRQIREKSDVPLVFLTYINPVFYYGYDKFFKRCQELNVCGIISPDLPYDEKDEILEVTQKYGIDIISLIAPTSKERIQMIASEASGFIYVVSSLGVTGMRSEIRTDLKSILEDIKEVTDVPAAVGFGINTPEQAENIAKVADGVIVGSAIVNIIAEHGENAKEPLAKYVQSMKDAIS
;
A
#
# COMPACT_ATOMS: atom_id res chain seq x y z
N ASP A 1 11.17 6.81 1.44
CA ASP A 1 10.73 5.40 1.56
C ASP A 1 9.75 5.26 2.71
N LEU A 2 8.85 4.29 2.61
CA LEU A 2 7.84 3.96 3.61
C LEU A 2 7.61 2.45 3.61
N VAL A 3 6.90 1.93 4.61
CA VAL A 3 6.48 0.52 4.65
C VAL A 3 4.95 0.43 4.72
N GLU A 4 4.38 -0.35 3.82
CA GLU A 4 2.98 -0.74 3.85
C GLU A 4 2.82 -2.01 4.70
N ILE A 5 1.89 -1.99 5.65
CA ILE A 5 1.59 -3.12 6.52
C ILE A 5 0.16 -3.59 6.26
N GLY A 6 0.01 -4.84 5.84
CA GLY A 6 -1.28 -5.47 5.65
C GLY A 6 -1.94 -5.85 6.98
N ILE A 7 -3.22 -5.53 7.16
CA ILE A 7 -4.06 -6.16 8.20
C ILE A 7 -4.81 -7.32 7.56
N PRO A 8 -4.69 -8.55 8.08
CA PRO A 8 -5.27 -9.71 7.44
C PRO A 8 -6.80 -9.65 7.39
N PHE A 9 -7.37 -9.99 6.24
CA PHE A 9 -8.82 -10.00 5.99
C PHE A 9 -9.26 -11.32 5.33
N SER A 10 -10.47 -11.77 5.66
CA SER A 10 -11.00 -13.07 5.19
C SER A 10 -11.37 -13.06 3.72
N ASP A 11 -11.76 -11.90 3.17
CA ASP A 11 -12.31 -11.76 1.82
C ASP A 11 -11.54 -10.71 0.98
N PRO A 12 -10.23 -10.87 0.75
CA PRO A 12 -9.41 -9.86 0.10
C PRO A 12 -9.58 -9.86 -1.43
N VAL A 13 -10.69 -9.29 -1.93
CA VAL A 13 -11.10 -9.36 -3.34
C VAL A 13 -10.20 -8.61 -4.32
N ALA A 14 -9.46 -7.59 -3.87
CA ALA A 14 -8.56 -6.77 -4.68
C ALA A 14 -7.09 -7.27 -4.66
N GLU A 15 -6.84 -8.40 -4.01
CA GLU A 15 -5.50 -8.95 -3.85
C GLU A 15 -5.23 -10.09 -4.84
N GLY A 16 -3.99 -10.20 -5.32
CA GLY A 16 -3.56 -11.38 -6.09
C GLY A 16 -3.28 -12.60 -5.20
N PRO A 17 -3.09 -13.79 -5.80
CA PRO A 17 -3.02 -15.06 -5.06
C PRO A 17 -1.93 -15.09 -3.98
N VAL A 18 -0.78 -14.46 -4.23
CA VAL A 18 0.32 -14.38 -3.26
C VAL A 18 -0.10 -13.69 -1.96
N ILE A 19 -0.83 -12.59 -2.06
CA ILE A 19 -1.28 -11.83 -0.90
C ILE A 19 -2.50 -12.51 -0.26
N GLN A 20 -3.39 -13.11 -1.07
CA GLN A 20 -4.49 -13.94 -0.54
C GLN A 20 -3.96 -15.09 0.33
N GLU A 21 -2.94 -15.82 -0.12
CA GLU A 21 -2.30 -16.87 0.67
C GLU A 21 -1.64 -16.34 1.94
N ALA A 22 -1.09 -15.12 1.92
CA ALA A 22 -0.55 -14.48 3.12
C ALA A 22 -1.64 -14.17 4.15
N ASN A 23 -2.79 -13.67 3.71
CA ASN A 23 -3.98 -13.49 4.55
C ASN A 23 -4.39 -14.82 5.18
N ILE A 24 -4.49 -15.88 4.39
CA ILE A 24 -4.84 -17.23 4.88
C ILE A 24 -3.82 -17.70 5.93
N ARG A 25 -2.51 -17.54 5.69
CA ARG A 25 -1.47 -17.93 6.65
C ARG A 25 -1.59 -17.16 7.97
N ALA A 26 -1.81 -15.85 7.92
CA ALA A 26 -1.97 -15.01 9.12
C ALA A 26 -3.24 -15.39 9.91
N LEU A 27 -4.37 -15.50 9.23
CA LEU A 27 -5.66 -15.86 9.86
C LEU A 27 -5.65 -17.28 10.43
N SER A 28 -4.99 -18.23 9.77
CA SER A 28 -4.83 -19.60 10.28
C SER A 28 -4.00 -19.66 11.57
N ASN A 29 -3.17 -18.64 11.82
CA ASN A 29 -2.43 -18.45 13.07
C ASN A 29 -3.15 -17.52 14.05
N ASN A 30 -4.43 -17.20 13.81
CA ASN A 30 -5.28 -16.34 14.63
C ASN A 30 -4.78 -14.88 14.77
N THR A 31 -3.97 -14.41 13.82
CA THR A 31 -3.55 -13.00 13.80
C THR A 31 -4.77 -12.09 13.64
N ASN A 32 -4.88 -11.10 14.51
CA ASN A 32 -5.93 -10.08 14.50
C ASN A 32 -5.32 -8.67 14.49
N THR A 33 -6.18 -7.64 14.40
CA THR A 33 -5.77 -6.23 14.33
C THR A 33 -4.96 -5.76 15.54
N ASP A 34 -5.25 -6.24 16.76
CA ASP A 34 -4.47 -5.88 17.94
C ASP A 34 -3.04 -6.46 17.88
N ASP A 35 -2.87 -7.66 17.33
CA ASP A 35 -1.53 -8.24 17.11
C ASP A 35 -0.71 -7.39 16.12
N VAL A 36 -1.36 -6.87 15.07
CA VAL A 36 -0.70 -5.97 14.10
C VAL A 36 -0.29 -4.65 14.78
N PHE A 37 -1.17 -4.06 15.60
CA PHE A 37 -0.81 -2.87 16.38
C PHE A 37 0.33 -3.12 17.36
N GLU A 38 0.36 -4.29 18.01
CA GLU A 38 1.46 -4.68 18.90
C GLU A 38 2.78 -4.86 18.12
N ALA A 39 2.75 -5.44 16.92
CA ALA A 39 3.91 -5.51 16.04
C ALA A 39 4.43 -4.10 15.68
N ILE A 40 3.53 -3.16 15.36
CA ILE A 40 3.90 -1.76 15.09
C ILE A 40 4.52 -1.11 16.32
N ARG A 41 3.95 -1.32 17.52
CA ARG A 41 4.53 -0.81 18.77
C ARG A 41 5.99 -1.26 18.94
N GLN A 42 6.28 -2.54 18.66
CA GLN A 42 7.64 -3.08 18.72
C GLN A 42 8.55 -2.54 17.61
N ILE A 43 8.02 -2.28 16.41
CA ILE A 43 8.78 -1.63 15.33
C ILE A 43 9.17 -0.21 15.74
N ARG A 44 8.26 0.54 16.36
CA ARG A 44 8.48 1.93 16.82
C ARG A 44 9.54 2.06 17.92
N GLU A 45 9.85 0.99 18.65
CA GLU A 45 11.00 0.96 19.57
C GLU A 45 12.35 1.04 18.84
N LYS A 46 12.37 0.78 17.53
CA LYS A 46 13.60 0.62 16.74
C LYS A 46 13.64 1.45 15.46
N SER A 47 12.51 1.97 14.99
CA SER A 47 12.41 2.63 13.69
C SER A 47 11.26 3.65 13.62
N ASP A 48 11.60 4.83 13.10
CA ASP A 48 10.66 5.90 12.78
C ASP A 48 10.27 5.91 11.28
N VAL A 49 10.52 4.83 10.54
CA VAL A 49 10.10 4.73 9.14
C VAL A 49 8.59 4.99 9.02
N PRO A 50 8.14 5.81 8.05
CA PRO A 50 6.71 6.03 7.83
C PRO A 50 6.00 4.69 7.57
N LEU A 51 4.87 4.47 8.26
CA LEU A 51 4.06 3.26 8.14
C LEU A 51 2.68 3.63 7.62
N VAL A 52 2.17 2.84 6.67
CA VAL A 52 0.83 2.99 6.10
C VAL A 52 0.14 1.64 6.19
N PHE A 53 -1.14 1.62 6.59
CA PHE A 53 -1.92 0.39 6.56
C PHE A 53 -2.47 0.13 5.17
N LEU A 54 -2.41 -1.12 4.72
CA LEU A 54 -3.20 -1.65 3.63
C LEU A 54 -4.23 -2.62 4.25
N THR A 55 -5.52 -2.29 4.16
CA THR A 55 -6.58 -3.16 4.70
C THR A 55 -7.89 -2.94 3.94
N TYR A 56 -8.94 -3.64 4.34
CA TYR A 56 -10.29 -3.45 3.86
C TYR A 56 -11.07 -2.63 4.89
N ILE A 57 -12.16 -1.97 4.50
CA ILE A 57 -12.88 -1.08 5.41
C ILE A 57 -13.53 -1.85 6.56
N ASN A 58 -13.96 -3.09 6.30
CA ASN A 58 -14.68 -3.91 7.28
C ASN A 58 -13.88 -4.22 8.57
N PRO A 59 -12.60 -4.66 8.52
CA PRO A 59 -11.74 -4.73 9.70
C PRO A 59 -11.70 -3.44 10.54
N VAL A 60 -11.62 -2.28 9.88
CA VAL A 60 -11.57 -0.96 10.53
C VAL A 60 -12.91 -0.64 11.18
N PHE A 61 -14.00 -0.87 10.47
CA PHE A 61 -15.37 -0.71 10.95
C PHE A 61 -15.63 -1.56 12.20
N TYR A 62 -15.26 -2.85 12.16
CA TYR A 62 -15.46 -3.78 13.28
C TYR A 62 -14.63 -3.43 14.51
N TYR A 63 -13.39 -2.95 14.31
CA TYR A 63 -12.56 -2.42 15.39
C TYR A 63 -13.15 -1.14 16.02
N GLY A 64 -13.87 -0.38 15.18
CA GLY A 64 -14.47 0.91 15.50
C GLY A 64 -13.56 2.05 15.06
N TYR A 65 -14.03 2.89 14.13
CA TYR A 65 -13.24 3.93 13.47
C TYR A 65 -12.47 4.83 14.43
N ASP A 66 -13.14 5.40 15.43
CA ASP A 66 -12.51 6.31 16.40
C ASP A 66 -11.38 5.61 17.17
N LYS A 67 -11.60 4.37 17.63
CA LYS A 67 -10.59 3.59 18.35
C LYS A 67 -9.42 3.21 17.46
N PHE A 68 -9.71 2.80 16.21
CA PHE A 68 -8.70 2.40 15.25
C PHE A 68 -7.76 3.57 14.92
N PHE A 69 -8.32 4.70 14.48
CA PHE A 69 -7.53 5.85 14.06
C PHE A 69 -6.84 6.56 15.22
N LYS A 70 -7.43 6.54 16.43
CA LYS A 70 -6.72 6.95 17.65
C LYS A 70 -5.45 6.12 17.86
N ARG A 71 -5.55 4.80 17.71
CA ARG A 71 -4.41 3.90 17.90
C ARG A 71 -3.37 4.05 16.79
N CYS A 72 -3.79 4.34 15.55
CA CYS A 72 -2.91 4.75 14.47
C CYS A 72 -2.10 5.99 14.85
N GLN A 73 -2.74 7.04 15.37
CA GLN A 73 -2.06 8.26 15.83
C GLN A 73 -1.07 7.96 16.97
N GLU A 74 -1.48 7.21 18.00
CA GLU A 74 -0.62 6.85 19.14
C GLU A 74 0.65 6.09 18.71
N LEU A 75 0.59 5.36 17.59
CA LEU A 75 1.68 4.57 17.04
C LEU A 75 2.38 5.22 15.84
N ASN A 76 2.06 6.49 15.55
CA ASN A 76 2.60 7.23 14.41
C ASN A 76 2.45 6.47 13.07
N VAL A 77 1.28 5.88 12.82
CA VAL A 77 0.89 5.41 11.49
C VAL A 77 0.44 6.61 10.67
N CYS A 78 0.95 6.75 9.45
CA CYS A 78 0.79 7.97 8.65
C CYS A 78 -0.46 7.94 7.76
N GLY A 79 -0.92 6.77 7.34
CA GLY A 79 -2.03 6.68 6.41
C GLY A 79 -2.69 5.31 6.35
N ILE A 80 -3.78 5.24 5.61
CA ILE A 80 -4.53 4.03 5.29
C ILE A 80 -4.84 3.97 3.80
N ILE A 81 -4.70 2.77 3.24
CA ILE A 81 -5.12 2.39 1.90
C ILE A 81 -6.24 1.36 2.08
N SER A 82 -7.40 1.62 1.47
CA SER A 82 -8.53 0.68 1.48
C SER A 82 -8.99 0.40 0.05
N PRO A 83 -8.65 -0.76 -0.54
CA PRO A 83 -9.01 -1.06 -1.94
C PRO A 83 -10.51 -1.12 -2.22
N ASP A 84 -11.31 -1.37 -1.18
CA ASP A 84 -12.77 -1.45 -1.21
C ASP A 84 -13.48 -0.13 -0.85
N LEU A 85 -12.74 0.94 -0.55
CA LEU A 85 -13.28 2.27 -0.29
C LEU A 85 -13.04 3.16 -1.52
N PRO A 86 -14.00 3.26 -2.47
CA PRO A 86 -13.84 4.12 -3.63
C PRO A 86 -13.80 5.59 -3.20
N TYR A 87 -13.24 6.43 -4.06
CA TYR A 87 -13.12 7.87 -3.83
C TYR A 87 -14.44 8.53 -3.41
N ASP A 88 -15.56 8.11 -4.01
CA ASP A 88 -16.89 8.68 -3.75
C ASP A 88 -17.45 8.31 -2.36
N GLU A 89 -16.89 7.29 -1.71
CA GLU A 89 -17.33 6.80 -0.39
C GLU A 89 -16.33 7.15 0.72
N LYS A 90 -15.24 7.87 0.41
CA LYS A 90 -14.18 8.23 1.38
C LYS A 90 -14.69 8.99 2.60
N ASP A 91 -15.82 9.69 2.46
CA ASP A 91 -16.48 10.45 3.52
C ASP A 91 -16.85 9.59 4.73
N GLU A 92 -16.99 8.26 4.56
CA GLU A 92 -17.22 7.31 5.65
C GLU A 92 -16.18 7.40 6.77
N ILE A 93 -14.91 7.65 6.41
CA ILE A 93 -13.81 7.76 7.37
C ILE A 93 -13.11 9.13 7.34
N LEU A 94 -13.53 10.07 6.48
CA LEU A 94 -12.83 11.34 6.28
C LEU A 94 -12.72 12.19 7.56
N GLU A 95 -13.82 12.38 8.29
CA GLU A 95 -13.81 13.22 9.49
C GLU A 95 -12.91 12.63 10.59
N VAL A 96 -12.95 11.31 10.76
CA VAL A 96 -12.19 10.61 11.80
C VAL A 96 -10.72 10.49 11.45
N THR A 97 -10.36 10.29 10.19
CA THR A 97 -8.95 10.29 9.75
C THR A 97 -8.35 11.68 9.91
N GLN A 98 -9.06 12.74 9.51
CA GLN A 98 -8.65 14.14 9.73
C GLN A 98 -8.46 14.46 11.21
N LYS A 99 -9.39 14.03 12.07
CA LYS A 99 -9.29 14.21 13.53
C LYS A 99 -7.99 13.65 14.11
N TYR A 100 -7.51 12.52 13.59
CA TYR A 100 -6.32 11.84 14.08
C TYR A 100 -5.05 12.10 13.25
N GLY A 101 -5.16 12.88 12.17
CA GLY A 101 -4.03 13.21 11.29
C GLY A 101 -3.53 12.01 10.48
N ILE A 102 -4.45 11.17 10.01
CA ILE A 102 -4.16 9.98 9.19
C ILE A 102 -4.56 10.27 7.75
N ASP A 103 -3.66 10.08 6.79
CA ASP A 103 -3.95 10.28 5.37
C ASP A 103 -4.80 9.12 4.80
N ILE A 104 -5.79 9.46 3.96
CA ILE A 104 -6.48 8.47 3.11
C ILE A 104 -5.73 8.43 1.77
N ILE A 105 -4.98 7.37 1.55
CA ILE A 105 -4.15 7.22 0.36
C ILE A 105 -5.05 6.93 -0.85
N SER A 106 -5.02 7.82 -1.83
CA SER A 106 -5.86 7.72 -3.01
C SER A 106 -5.32 6.68 -4.00
N LEU A 107 -6.19 5.79 -4.47
CA LEU A 107 -5.87 4.83 -5.53
C LEU A 107 -6.29 5.39 -6.90
N ILE A 108 -5.37 5.38 -7.85
CA ILE A 108 -5.63 5.73 -9.25
C ILE A 108 -5.26 4.56 -10.15
N ALA A 109 -6.19 4.17 -11.02
CA ALA A 109 -6.00 3.13 -12.01
C ALA A 109 -6.20 3.71 -13.42
N PRO A 110 -5.73 3.04 -14.48
CA PRO A 110 -6.06 3.42 -15.85
C PRO A 110 -7.58 3.51 -16.12
N THR A 111 -8.38 2.74 -15.38
CA THR A 111 -9.84 2.77 -15.45
C THR A 111 -10.46 4.03 -14.84
N SER A 112 -9.70 4.82 -14.07
CA SER A 112 -10.16 6.11 -13.52
C SER A 112 -10.40 7.15 -14.62
N LYS A 113 -9.71 7.06 -15.78
CA LYS A 113 -9.93 7.90 -16.98
C LYS A 113 -10.08 9.39 -16.65
N GLU A 114 -11.20 10.03 -17.03
CA GLU A 114 -11.47 11.44 -16.79
C GLU A 114 -11.50 11.86 -15.30
N ARG A 115 -11.51 10.89 -14.37
CA ARG A 115 -11.50 11.15 -12.93
C ARG A 115 -10.10 11.31 -12.33
N ILE A 116 -9.03 11.03 -13.08
CA ILE A 116 -7.65 11.04 -12.57
C ILE A 116 -7.33 12.39 -11.89
N GLN A 117 -7.52 13.50 -12.61
CA GLN A 117 -7.23 14.85 -12.09
C GLN A 117 -8.09 15.21 -10.87
N MET A 118 -9.37 14.83 -10.88
CA MET A 118 -10.27 15.06 -9.76
C MET A 118 -9.76 14.36 -8.49
N ILE A 119 -9.47 13.06 -8.59
CA ILE A 119 -8.96 12.25 -7.48
C ILE A 119 -7.62 12.80 -6.98
N ALA A 120 -6.70 13.11 -7.90
CA ALA A 120 -5.36 13.60 -7.57
C ALA A 120 -5.38 14.97 -6.87
N SER A 121 -6.29 15.87 -7.24
CA SER A 121 -6.40 17.22 -6.64
C SER A 121 -6.77 17.23 -5.16
N GLU A 122 -7.39 16.14 -4.67
CA GLU A 122 -7.80 15.99 -3.26
C GLU A 122 -6.95 14.95 -2.51
N ALA A 123 -5.90 14.42 -3.14
CA ALA A 123 -5.05 13.42 -2.52
C ALA A 123 -4.14 14.03 -1.44
N SER A 124 -3.79 13.22 -0.43
CA SER A 124 -2.79 13.54 0.58
C SER A 124 -1.88 12.33 0.84
N GLY A 125 -0.76 12.55 1.54
CA GLY A 125 0.27 11.54 1.71
C GLY A 125 0.99 11.23 0.39
N PHE A 126 0.50 10.22 -0.33
CA PHE A 126 0.94 9.88 -1.69
C PHE A 126 -0.24 9.34 -2.51
N ILE A 127 -0.09 9.29 -3.82
CA ILE A 127 -1.06 8.68 -4.74
C ILE A 127 -0.55 7.29 -5.10
N TYR A 128 -1.35 6.26 -4.81
CA TYR A 128 -1.06 4.89 -5.20
C TYR A 128 -1.60 4.64 -6.61
N VAL A 129 -0.69 4.52 -7.59
CA VAL A 129 -1.04 4.15 -8.97
C VAL A 129 -1.02 2.63 -9.11
N VAL A 130 -2.20 2.03 -9.34
CA VAL A 130 -2.42 0.59 -9.49
C VAL A 130 -2.69 0.19 -10.95
N SER A 131 -2.41 -1.06 -11.33
CA SER A 131 -2.69 -1.53 -12.69
C SER A 131 -4.19 -1.82 -12.89
N SER A 132 -4.67 -1.70 -14.13
CA SER A 132 -6.09 -1.77 -14.53
C SER A 132 -6.80 -3.10 -14.27
N LEU A 133 -6.11 -4.12 -13.76
CA LEU A 133 -6.71 -5.42 -13.47
C LEU A 133 -6.85 -5.74 -11.98
N GLY A 134 -6.44 -4.84 -11.06
CA GLY A 134 -6.74 -4.99 -9.62
C GLY A 134 -6.30 -6.33 -9.01
N VAL A 135 -5.41 -7.08 -9.68
CA VAL A 135 -4.83 -8.32 -9.17
C VAL A 135 -3.32 -8.21 -9.36
N THR A 136 -2.58 -8.33 -8.27
CA THR A 136 -1.11 -8.33 -8.29
C THR A 136 -0.64 -9.58 -9.05
N GLY A 137 -0.27 -9.43 -10.33
CA GLY A 137 0.10 -10.56 -11.18
C GLY A 137 0.78 -10.16 -12.49
N MET A 138 1.91 -10.80 -12.77
CA MET A 138 2.86 -10.53 -13.85
C MET A 138 2.22 -10.39 -15.25
N ARG A 139 2.20 -9.19 -15.83
CA ARG A 139 2.04 -8.97 -17.29
C ARG A 139 2.88 -7.78 -17.78
N SER A 140 3.49 -7.96 -18.95
CA SER A 140 4.55 -7.12 -19.54
C SER A 140 4.07 -5.95 -20.43
N GLU A 141 2.76 -5.67 -20.52
CA GLU A 141 2.19 -4.71 -21.49
C GLU A 141 1.70 -3.38 -20.88
N ILE A 142 2.12 -3.05 -19.65
CA ILE A 142 1.57 -1.93 -18.86
C ILE A 142 2.11 -0.54 -19.30
N ARG A 143 3.01 -0.47 -20.30
CA ARG A 143 3.80 0.74 -20.59
C ARG A 143 3.03 1.94 -21.14
N THR A 144 1.93 1.74 -21.88
CA THR A 144 1.35 2.83 -22.69
C THR A 144 0.51 3.83 -21.90
N ASP A 145 -0.02 3.46 -20.74
CA ASP A 145 -0.94 4.32 -19.96
C ASP A 145 -0.26 5.02 -18.77
N LEU A 146 0.77 4.41 -18.19
CA LEU A 146 1.39 4.92 -16.96
C LEU A 146 1.89 6.35 -17.09
N LYS A 147 2.58 6.67 -18.19
CA LYS A 147 3.15 8.00 -18.40
C LYS A 147 2.05 9.07 -18.47
N SER A 148 0.97 8.79 -19.19
CA SER A 148 -0.18 9.70 -19.29
C SER A 148 -0.83 9.93 -17.93
N ILE A 149 -1.06 8.85 -17.16
CA ILE A 149 -1.64 8.95 -15.81
C ILE A 149 -0.76 9.82 -14.90
N LEU A 150 0.55 9.62 -14.93
CA LEU A 150 1.49 10.40 -14.11
C LEU A 150 1.56 11.86 -14.56
N GLU A 151 1.46 12.14 -15.86
CA GLU A 151 1.37 13.50 -16.40
C GLU A 151 0.08 14.18 -15.92
N ASP A 152 -1.08 13.52 -16.05
CA ASP A 152 -2.38 14.03 -15.59
C ASP A 152 -2.39 14.33 -14.09
N ILE A 153 -1.77 13.48 -13.27
CA ILE A 153 -1.61 13.70 -11.82
C ILE A 153 -0.77 14.97 -11.57
N LYS A 154 0.38 15.09 -12.23
CA LYS A 154 1.33 16.20 -12.04
C LYS A 154 0.79 17.55 -12.51
N GLU A 155 -0.22 17.57 -13.38
CA GLU A 155 -0.87 18.81 -13.80
C GLU A 155 -1.68 19.48 -12.68
N VAL A 156 -2.10 18.73 -11.66
CA VAL A 156 -3.05 19.23 -10.64
C VAL A 156 -2.54 19.15 -9.20
N THR A 157 -1.44 18.44 -8.95
CA THR A 157 -0.89 18.29 -7.59
C THR A 157 0.61 17.99 -7.58
N ASP A 158 1.27 18.36 -6.48
CA ASP A 158 2.67 18.00 -6.15
C ASP A 158 2.75 16.77 -5.24
N VAL A 159 1.62 16.14 -4.91
CA VAL A 159 1.59 14.91 -4.08
C VAL A 159 2.33 13.79 -4.81
N PRO A 160 3.30 13.10 -4.16
CA PRO A 160 4.09 12.06 -4.81
C PRO A 160 3.24 10.92 -5.36
N ALA A 161 3.51 10.47 -6.59
CA ALA A 161 2.85 9.31 -7.18
C ALA A 161 3.76 8.07 -7.11
N ALA A 162 3.30 7.04 -6.40
CA ALA A 162 3.99 5.77 -6.25
C ALA A 162 3.29 4.65 -7.01
N VAL A 163 4.04 3.82 -7.72
CA VAL A 163 3.49 2.83 -8.66
C VAL A 163 3.64 1.42 -8.11
N GLY A 164 2.52 0.68 -8.03
CA GLY A 164 2.48 -0.71 -7.57
C GLY A 164 1.96 -1.66 -8.65
N PHE A 165 2.74 -1.89 -9.71
CA PHE A 165 2.34 -2.66 -10.90
C PHE A 165 2.81 -4.12 -10.88
N GLY A 166 2.93 -4.73 -9.69
CA GLY A 166 3.52 -6.07 -9.56
C GLY A 166 5.02 -6.08 -9.85
N ILE A 167 5.71 -4.98 -9.52
CA ILE A 167 7.14 -4.80 -9.67
C ILE A 167 7.85 -5.82 -8.76
N ASN A 168 8.75 -6.61 -9.34
CA ASN A 168 9.46 -7.66 -8.61
C ASN A 168 10.95 -7.76 -8.92
N THR A 169 11.46 -7.06 -9.93
CA THR A 169 12.90 -7.00 -10.22
C THR A 169 13.49 -5.60 -10.05
N PRO A 170 14.81 -5.50 -9.74
CA PRO A 170 15.50 -4.22 -9.68
C PRO A 170 15.43 -3.43 -11.00
N GLU A 171 15.52 -4.11 -12.15
CA GLU A 171 15.40 -3.48 -13.48
C GLU A 171 14.01 -2.87 -13.71
N GLN A 172 12.94 -3.54 -13.26
CA GLN A 172 11.59 -2.97 -13.31
C GLN A 172 11.49 -1.74 -12.40
N ALA A 173 12.03 -1.81 -11.19
CA ALA A 173 12.04 -0.68 -10.26
C ALA A 173 12.78 0.54 -10.84
N GLU A 174 13.99 0.34 -11.38
CA GLU A 174 14.77 1.40 -12.05
C GLU A 174 13.97 2.04 -13.19
N ASN A 175 13.31 1.24 -14.02
CA ASN A 175 12.55 1.75 -15.15
C ASN A 175 11.32 2.58 -14.73
N ILE A 176 10.66 2.20 -13.64
CA ILE A 176 9.51 2.93 -13.11
C ILE A 176 9.95 4.19 -12.37
N ALA A 177 11.05 4.13 -11.61
CA ALA A 177 11.63 5.27 -10.90
C ALA A 177 12.08 6.41 -11.84
N LYS A 178 12.26 6.15 -13.14
CA LYS A 178 12.52 7.19 -14.15
C LYS A 178 11.33 8.13 -14.40
N VAL A 179 10.11 7.72 -14.04
CA VAL A 179 8.87 8.48 -14.35
C VAL A 179 8.00 8.75 -13.12
N ALA A 180 8.04 7.87 -12.12
CA ALA A 180 7.26 7.96 -10.89
C ALA A 180 8.12 8.40 -9.69
N ASP A 181 7.48 8.94 -8.67
CA ASP A 181 8.15 9.43 -7.45
C ASP A 181 8.40 8.29 -6.44
N GLY A 182 7.73 7.14 -6.63
CA GLY A 182 7.91 5.95 -5.81
C GLY A 182 7.60 4.63 -6.54
N VAL A 183 8.18 3.55 -6.02
CA VAL A 183 7.99 2.18 -6.50
C VAL A 183 7.51 1.31 -5.33
N ILE A 184 6.41 0.58 -5.53
CA ILE A 184 5.79 -0.27 -4.50
C ILE A 184 5.99 -1.73 -4.86
N VAL A 185 6.45 -2.52 -3.88
CA VAL A 185 6.86 -3.92 -4.05
C VAL A 185 6.22 -4.76 -2.95
N GLY A 186 5.10 -5.42 -3.24
CA GLY A 186 4.37 -6.27 -2.29
C GLY A 186 4.64 -7.76 -2.47
N SER A 187 4.11 -8.34 -3.56
CA SER A 187 4.09 -9.81 -3.74
C SER A 187 5.47 -10.47 -3.70
N ALA A 188 6.52 -9.81 -4.18
CA ALA A 188 7.87 -10.37 -4.13
C ALA A 188 8.39 -10.51 -2.68
N ILE A 189 8.15 -9.51 -1.83
CA ILE A 189 8.48 -9.56 -0.40
C ILE A 189 7.70 -10.69 0.28
N VAL A 190 6.40 -10.77 0.01
CA VAL A 190 5.53 -11.79 0.60
C VAL A 190 5.89 -13.21 0.16
N ASN A 191 6.31 -13.39 -1.09
CA ASN A 191 6.81 -14.68 -1.59
C ASN A 191 8.09 -15.13 -0.89
N ILE A 192 9.04 -14.20 -0.68
CA ILE A 192 10.28 -14.51 0.06
C ILE A 192 9.93 -14.95 1.50
N ILE A 193 8.97 -14.29 2.15
CA ILE A 193 8.49 -14.70 3.48
C ILE A 193 7.81 -16.07 3.42
N ALA A 194 7.01 -16.35 2.39
CA ALA A 194 6.34 -17.64 2.22
C ALA A 194 7.34 -18.79 2.03
N GLU A 195 8.42 -18.55 1.28
CA GLU A 195 9.46 -19.56 0.99
C GLU A 195 10.35 -19.84 2.20
N HIS A 196 10.73 -18.80 2.95
CA HIS A 196 11.75 -18.91 3.99
C HIS A 196 11.22 -18.88 5.44
N GLY A 197 9.96 -18.49 5.66
CA GLY A 197 9.35 -18.42 6.99
C GLY A 197 10.17 -17.57 7.96
N GLU A 198 10.46 -18.12 9.15
CA GLU A 198 11.29 -17.45 10.18
C GLU A 198 12.72 -17.11 9.70
N ASN A 199 13.21 -17.81 8.68
CA ASN A 199 14.54 -17.58 8.10
C ASN A 199 14.54 -16.51 6.99
N ALA A 200 13.42 -15.83 6.75
CA ALA A 200 13.27 -14.86 5.66
C ALA A 200 14.11 -13.57 5.85
N LYS A 201 14.63 -13.29 7.04
CA LYS A 201 15.34 -12.04 7.36
C LYS A 201 16.47 -11.73 6.38
N GLU A 202 17.38 -12.67 6.15
CA GLU A 202 18.55 -12.43 5.28
C GLU A 202 18.17 -12.37 3.79
N PRO A 203 17.36 -13.30 3.24
CA PRO A 203 16.85 -13.18 1.87
C PRO A 203 16.09 -11.87 1.63
N LEU A 204 15.24 -11.46 2.56
CA LEU A 204 14.47 -10.23 2.46
C LEU A 204 15.37 -9.00 2.47
N ALA A 205 16.35 -8.94 3.37
CA ALA A 205 17.30 -7.83 3.41
C ALA A 205 18.10 -7.71 2.11
N LYS A 206 18.58 -8.83 1.55
CA LYS A 206 19.27 -8.84 0.25
C LYS A 206 18.38 -8.37 -0.89
N TYR A 207 17.12 -8.80 -0.90
CA TYR A 207 16.15 -8.39 -1.91
C TYR A 207 15.82 -6.90 -1.82
N VAL A 208 15.47 -6.39 -0.63
CA VAL A 208 15.17 -4.97 -0.44
C VAL A 208 16.38 -4.10 -0.77
N GLN A 209 17.59 -4.53 -0.39
CA GLN A 209 18.82 -3.81 -0.76
C GLN A 209 19.00 -3.73 -2.27
N SER A 210 18.83 -4.84 -3.00
CA SER A 210 19.00 -4.82 -4.46
C SER A 210 17.94 -3.96 -5.17
N MET A 211 16.72 -3.91 -4.65
CA MET A 211 15.68 -3.00 -5.14
C MET A 211 16.05 -1.55 -4.88
N LYS A 212 16.58 -1.23 -3.70
CA LYS A 212 16.98 0.13 -3.33
C LYS A 212 18.18 0.63 -4.13
N ASP A 213 19.19 -0.23 -4.32
CA ASP A 213 20.40 0.08 -5.08
C ASP A 213 20.09 0.39 -6.56
N ALA A 214 19.03 -0.19 -7.11
CA ALA A 214 18.64 0.07 -8.50
C ALA A 214 17.93 1.42 -8.72
N ILE A 215 17.46 2.09 -7.66
CA ILE A 215 16.73 3.36 -7.76
C ILE A 215 17.42 4.53 -7.05
N SER A 216 18.61 4.31 -6.47
CA SER A 216 19.35 5.30 -5.69
C SER A 216 20.68 5.70 -6.33
#